data_AF-A0A9X7GMF4-F1
#
_entry.id   AF-A0A9X7GMF4-F1
#
_cell.length_a   1.000
_cell.length_b   1.000
_cell.length_c   1.000
_cell.angle_alpha   90.00
_cell.angle_beta   90.00
_cell.angle_gamma   90.00
#
_symmetry.space_group_name_H-M   'P 1'
#
loop_
_entity.id
_entity.type
_entity.pdbx_description
1 polymer ?
#
loop_
_entity_poly.entity_id
_entity_poly.type
_entity_poly.pdbx_seq_one_letter_code
_entity_poly.pdbx_strand_id
1 'polypeptide(L)'
;MNSRYSNLSNELRNASLTEAEQNTLILENKDVILSGIDIASTTRIRGEEETKTLQKKLSAAEFKVKDKRHFVMSNAEDNGRFNSLALADIGALFNLTQSLVTNKGGLLIAKVERRKTDTEHYAPEIPLTINDIQKALGTGGKLRSRKATYKTITELERVGALCRDSRTRPTLFYIEEDVIKAGEGAFKNFVKIYKVEAKKLLDRLTLREAGALFQLMKYHHVESFVLCENPQEFDKTKVKPYNGRELAEKIGVAYKTFRNIMTKLMQAGAILSVNSSYTDVAGRNYIINPRVCNRGIPNNPYEAGITKLFDQITVKLDKG
;
A
#
# COMPACT_ATOMS: atom_id res chain seq x y z
N MET A 1 -40.82 7.30 42.10
CA MET A 1 -39.39 7.15 41.73
C MET A 1 -38.61 8.47 41.77
N ASN A 2 -39.16 9.62 41.37
CA ASN A 2 -38.41 10.90 41.34
C ASN A 2 -38.08 11.55 42.70
N SER A 3 -38.74 11.19 43.80
CA SER A 3 -38.47 11.79 45.12
C SER A 3 -37.19 11.25 45.78
N ARG A 4 -36.77 10.00 45.50
CA ARG A 4 -35.53 9.43 46.05
C ARG A 4 -34.26 10.07 45.48
N TYR A 5 -34.26 10.42 44.19
CA TYR A 5 -33.11 11.02 43.50
C TYR A 5 -32.79 12.43 43.99
N SER A 6 -33.82 13.24 44.21
CA SER A 6 -33.69 14.61 44.72
C SER A 6 -33.12 14.63 46.14
N ASN A 7 -33.57 13.71 47.00
CA ASN A 7 -33.13 13.66 48.39
C ASN A 7 -31.67 13.18 48.51
N LEU A 8 -31.28 12.14 47.74
CA LEU A 8 -29.90 11.63 47.75
C LEU A 8 -28.89 12.66 47.20
N SER A 9 -29.27 13.41 46.16
CA SER A 9 -28.42 14.47 45.59
C SER A 9 -28.25 15.66 46.53
N ASN A 10 -29.23 15.96 47.38
CA ASN A 10 -29.15 17.04 48.37
C ASN A 10 -28.40 16.59 49.63
N GLU A 11 -28.53 15.33 50.06
CA GLU A 11 -27.74 14.73 51.15
C GLU A 11 -26.25 14.67 50.78
N LEU A 12 -25.91 14.25 49.56
CA LEU A 12 -24.53 14.23 49.06
C LEU A 12 -23.89 15.62 48.90
N ARG A 13 -24.69 16.67 48.68
CA ARG A 13 -24.20 18.05 48.55
C ARG A 13 -24.00 18.76 49.89
N ASN A 14 -24.78 18.40 50.91
CA ASN A 14 -24.75 19.08 52.21
C ASN A 14 -24.01 18.31 53.30
N ALA A 15 -23.66 17.03 53.09
CA ALA A 15 -22.83 16.28 54.00
C ALA A 15 -21.34 16.45 53.61
N SER A 16 -20.52 16.94 54.54
CA SER A 16 -19.05 16.90 54.43
C SER A 16 -18.57 15.47 54.64
N LEU A 17 -18.86 14.61 53.66
CA LEU A 17 -18.51 13.19 53.69
C LEU A 17 -17.05 13.00 53.34
N THR A 18 -16.42 12.05 54.02
CA THR A 18 -15.06 11.62 53.68
C THR A 18 -15.07 10.78 52.39
N GLU A 19 -13.93 10.71 51.68
CA GLU A 19 -13.79 9.93 50.42
C GLU A 19 -14.24 8.47 50.56
N ALA A 20 -14.10 7.88 51.75
CA ALA A 20 -14.52 6.50 52.02
C ALA A 20 -16.06 6.33 52.01
N GLU A 21 -16.79 7.32 52.53
CA GLU A 21 -18.25 7.32 52.58
C GLU A 21 -18.85 7.60 51.20
N GLN A 22 -18.22 8.50 50.43
CA GLN A 22 -18.58 8.73 49.02
C GLN A 22 -18.42 7.46 48.17
N ASN A 23 -17.30 6.74 48.34
CA ASN A 23 -17.05 5.50 47.61
C ASN A 23 -18.04 4.38 47.97
N THR A 24 -18.49 4.32 49.22
CA THR A 24 -19.48 3.33 49.68
C THR A 24 -20.86 3.64 49.07
N LEU A 25 -21.27 4.91 49.02
CA LEU A 25 -22.55 5.33 48.44
C LEU A 25 -22.61 5.13 46.91
N ILE A 26 -21.47 5.27 46.24
CA ILE A 26 -21.28 4.99 44.80
C ILE A 26 -21.39 3.48 44.51
N LEU A 27 -20.86 2.63 45.40
CA LEU A 27 -20.94 1.17 45.26
C LEU A 27 -22.38 0.65 45.47
N GLU A 28 -23.12 1.22 46.41
CA GLU A 28 -24.51 0.80 46.70
C GLU A 28 -25.53 1.22 45.63
N ASN A 29 -25.25 2.26 44.85
CA ASN A 29 -26.15 2.81 43.82
C ASN A 29 -25.60 2.69 42.39
N LYS A 30 -24.70 1.73 42.17
CA LYS A 30 -23.92 1.55 40.93
C LYS A 30 -24.79 1.45 39.67
N ASP A 31 -25.91 0.75 39.73
CA ASP A 31 -26.80 0.53 38.59
C ASP A 31 -27.57 1.79 38.18
N VAL A 32 -27.89 2.64 39.16
CA VAL A 32 -28.53 3.93 38.95
C VAL A 32 -27.58 4.91 38.29
N ILE A 33 -26.32 4.96 38.75
CA ILE A 33 -25.27 5.81 38.19
C ILE A 33 -24.90 5.38 36.77
N LEU A 34 -24.78 4.07 36.52
CA LEU A 34 -24.52 3.52 35.18
C LEU A 34 -25.65 3.87 34.19
N SER A 35 -26.92 3.79 34.62
CA SER A 35 -28.05 4.19 33.78
C SER A 35 -28.07 5.70 33.47
N GLY A 36 -27.68 6.56 34.42
CA GLY A 36 -27.55 8.00 34.21
C GLY A 36 -26.39 8.37 33.28
N ILE A 37 -25.29 7.61 33.32
CA ILE A 37 -24.14 7.77 32.43
C ILE A 37 -24.46 7.31 31.01
N ASP A 38 -25.26 6.25 30.82
CA ASP A 38 -25.72 5.79 29.50
C ASP A 38 -26.71 6.77 28.84
N ILE A 39 -27.56 7.42 29.63
CA ILE A 39 -28.47 8.47 29.14
C ILE A 39 -27.68 9.76 28.80
N ALA A 40 -26.64 10.09 29.59
CA ALA A 40 -25.77 11.23 29.31
C ALA A 40 -24.82 10.97 28.11
N SER A 41 -24.42 9.73 27.86
CA SER A 41 -23.53 9.36 26.75
C SER A 41 -24.23 9.30 25.40
N THR A 42 -25.53 9.00 25.38
CA THR A 42 -26.38 8.99 24.17
C THR A 42 -26.82 10.39 23.73
N THR A 43 -26.75 11.40 24.60
CA THR A 43 -27.19 12.78 24.31
C THR A 43 -26.04 13.79 24.17
N ARG A 44 -24.78 13.36 24.36
CA ARG A 44 -23.63 14.26 24.21
C ARG A 44 -23.21 14.33 22.74
N ILE A 45 -23.65 15.40 22.05
CA ILE A 45 -23.09 15.80 20.75
C ILE A 45 -21.60 16.09 20.99
N ARG A 46 -20.73 15.16 20.59
CA ARG A 46 -19.27 15.31 20.71
C ARG A 46 -18.82 16.42 19.75
N GLY A 47 -18.05 17.37 20.26
CA GLY A 47 -17.47 18.43 19.43
C GLY A 47 -16.50 17.87 18.38
N GLU A 48 -16.34 18.56 17.25
CA GLU A 48 -15.47 18.14 16.15
C GLU A 48 -14.01 17.85 16.57
N GLU A 49 -13.52 18.54 17.59
CA GLU A 49 -12.20 18.33 18.18
C GLU A 49 -12.12 16.99 18.95
N GLU A 50 -13.16 16.64 19.72
CA GLU A 50 -13.23 15.38 20.46
C GLU A 50 -13.37 14.18 19.51
N THR A 51 -14.15 14.31 18.42
CA THR A 51 -14.25 13.29 17.37
C THR A 51 -12.96 13.13 16.59
N LYS A 52 -12.24 14.21 16.26
CA LYS A 52 -10.89 14.15 15.66
C LYS A 52 -9.87 13.49 16.58
N THR A 53 -9.96 13.73 17.90
CA THR A 53 -9.05 13.16 18.90
C THR A 53 -9.35 11.68 19.14
N LEU A 54 -10.62 11.30 19.18
CA LEU A 54 -11.05 9.90 19.19
C LEU A 54 -10.70 9.18 17.89
N GLN A 55 -10.84 9.80 16.72
CA GLN A 55 -10.35 9.26 15.45
C GLN A 55 -8.83 9.11 15.46
N LYS A 56 -8.06 10.04 16.03
CA LYS A 56 -6.61 9.86 16.21
C LYS A 56 -6.28 8.69 17.15
N LYS A 57 -6.99 8.51 18.26
CA LYS A 57 -6.76 7.41 19.22
C LYS A 57 -7.26 6.05 18.69
N LEU A 58 -8.41 6.02 18.02
CA LEU A 58 -8.93 4.85 17.29
C LEU A 58 -8.01 4.51 16.12
N SER A 59 -7.57 5.48 15.32
CA SER A 59 -6.59 5.22 14.25
C SER A 59 -5.28 4.69 14.81
N ALA A 60 -4.77 5.20 15.94
CA ALA A 60 -3.54 4.69 16.56
C ALA A 60 -3.71 3.28 17.15
N ALA A 61 -4.89 2.94 17.67
CA ALA A 61 -5.22 1.59 18.15
C ALA A 61 -5.54 0.62 17.00
N GLU A 62 -6.18 1.08 15.93
CA GLU A 62 -6.49 0.37 14.69
C GLU A 62 -5.26 0.25 13.78
N PHE A 63 -4.26 1.12 13.92
CA PHE A 63 -2.92 1.01 13.30
C PHE A 63 -2.25 -0.32 13.66
N LYS A 64 -2.69 -0.98 14.75
CA LYS A 64 -2.27 -2.32 15.15
C LYS A 64 -3.05 -3.46 14.49
N VAL A 65 -4.01 -3.20 13.61
CA VAL A 65 -4.36 -4.16 12.56
C VAL A 65 -3.22 -4.10 11.54
N LYS A 66 -2.06 -4.65 11.92
CA LYS A 66 -0.90 -4.75 11.04
C LYS A 66 -1.34 -5.53 9.81
N ASP A 67 -1.48 -4.85 8.69
CA ASP A 67 -1.52 -5.49 7.38
C ASP A 67 -0.32 -6.43 7.30
N LYS A 68 -0.56 -7.74 7.44
CA LYS A 68 0.48 -8.77 7.53
C LYS A 68 1.09 -9.08 6.16
N ARG A 69 0.59 -8.48 5.08
CA ARG A 69 1.12 -8.69 3.74
C ARG A 69 2.56 -8.19 3.67
N HIS A 70 3.44 -8.96 3.03
CA HIS A 70 4.80 -8.49 2.75
C HIS A 70 4.74 -7.41 1.66
N PHE A 71 5.31 -6.25 1.94
CA PHE A 71 5.35 -5.14 1.00
C PHE A 71 6.73 -4.48 0.94
N VAL A 72 6.95 -3.73 -0.14
CA VAL A 72 8.02 -2.73 -0.26
C VAL A 72 7.37 -1.37 -0.47
N MET A 73 8.07 -0.29 -0.15
CA MET A 73 7.62 1.08 -0.38
C MET A 73 8.41 1.64 -1.57
N SER A 74 7.72 2.04 -2.63
CA SER A 74 8.30 2.80 -3.73
C SER A 74 8.14 4.29 -3.46
N ASN A 75 9.21 5.06 -3.64
CA ASN A 75 9.15 6.51 -3.62
C ASN A 75 8.30 6.98 -4.81
N ALA A 76 7.30 7.81 -4.55
CA ALA A 76 6.45 8.39 -5.61
C ALA A 76 7.03 9.72 -6.15
N GLU A 77 8.00 10.31 -5.45
CA GLU A 77 8.73 11.52 -5.85
C GLU A 77 10.03 11.14 -6.56
N ASP A 78 9.91 10.51 -7.73
CA ASP A 78 11.07 10.07 -8.52
C ASP A 78 11.76 11.21 -9.28
N ASN A 79 11.24 12.43 -9.25
CA ASN A 79 11.77 13.62 -9.92
C ASN A 79 12.17 13.39 -11.39
N GLY A 80 11.45 12.51 -12.09
CA GLY A 80 11.73 12.18 -13.48
C GLY A 80 12.94 11.27 -13.70
N ARG A 81 13.49 10.64 -12.64
CA ARG A 81 14.61 9.68 -12.70
C ARG A 81 14.44 8.62 -13.79
N PHE A 82 13.22 8.15 -13.99
CA PHE A 82 12.91 7.09 -14.96
C PHE A 82 12.53 7.59 -16.35
N ASN A 83 12.46 8.90 -16.61
CA ASN A 83 11.97 9.45 -17.89
C ASN A 83 12.86 9.04 -19.08
N SER A 84 14.14 8.78 -18.85
CA SER A 84 15.09 8.36 -19.89
C SER A 84 15.17 6.84 -20.08
N LEU A 85 14.51 6.06 -19.23
CA LEU A 85 14.55 4.60 -19.29
C LEU A 85 13.49 4.03 -20.23
N ALA A 86 13.83 2.94 -20.92
CA ALA A 86 12.82 2.14 -21.57
C ALA A 86 11.90 1.50 -20.52
N LEU A 87 10.60 1.43 -20.82
CA LEU A 87 9.62 0.77 -19.94
C LEU A 87 10.02 -0.66 -19.57
N ALA A 88 10.69 -1.40 -20.46
CA ALA A 88 11.15 -2.75 -20.15
C ALA A 88 12.22 -2.80 -19.04
N ASP A 89 13.08 -1.79 -18.93
CA ASP A 89 14.09 -1.72 -17.87
C ASP A 89 13.45 -1.31 -16.55
N ILE A 90 12.44 -0.44 -16.58
CA ILE A 90 11.62 -0.10 -15.41
C ILE A 90 10.82 -1.31 -14.92
N GLY A 91 10.27 -2.10 -15.84
CA GLY A 91 9.60 -3.35 -15.48
C GLY A 91 10.56 -4.39 -14.91
N ALA A 92 11.82 -4.38 -15.35
CA ALA A 92 12.84 -5.20 -14.73
C ALA A 92 13.12 -4.74 -13.29
N LEU A 93 13.25 -3.44 -13.04
CA LEU A 93 13.34 -2.89 -11.69
C LEU A 93 12.17 -3.37 -10.82
N PHE A 94 10.92 -3.23 -11.32
CA PHE A 94 9.71 -3.67 -10.61
C PHE A 94 9.72 -5.18 -10.28
N ASN A 95 10.27 -6.01 -11.18
CA ASN A 95 10.42 -7.43 -10.92
C ASN A 95 11.50 -7.71 -9.85
N LEU A 96 12.63 -6.99 -9.89
CA LEU A 96 13.70 -7.13 -8.90
C LEU A 96 13.28 -6.70 -7.49
N THR A 97 12.29 -5.81 -7.34
CA THR A 97 11.74 -5.45 -6.01
C THR A 97 11.17 -6.67 -5.27
N GLN A 98 10.78 -7.71 -6.01
CA GLN A 98 10.26 -8.95 -5.42
C GLN A 98 11.35 -9.73 -4.67
N SER A 99 12.63 -9.42 -4.91
CA SER A 99 13.78 -10.01 -4.24
C SER A 99 14.32 -9.20 -3.06
N LEU A 100 13.70 -8.06 -2.72
CA LEU A 100 14.08 -7.27 -1.54
C LEU A 100 13.64 -7.94 -0.24
N VAL A 101 14.50 -7.94 0.78
CA VAL A 101 14.15 -8.43 2.12
C VAL A 101 14.17 -7.27 3.11
N THR A 102 13.24 -7.31 4.06
CA THR A 102 13.03 -6.26 5.06
C THR A 102 14.31 -5.99 5.87
N ASN A 103 14.68 -4.71 6.02
CA ASN A 103 15.82 -4.22 6.80
C ASN A 103 17.19 -4.73 6.32
N LYS A 104 17.38 -4.86 5.00
CA LYS A 104 18.63 -5.33 4.38
C LYS A 104 19.31 -4.29 3.47
N GLY A 105 19.00 -3.00 3.63
CA GLY A 105 19.70 -1.93 2.91
C GLY A 105 19.58 -2.05 1.39
N GLY A 106 18.42 -2.49 0.88
CA GLY A 106 18.21 -2.67 -0.56
C GLY A 106 18.83 -3.91 -1.18
N LEU A 107 19.52 -4.78 -0.42
CA LEU A 107 20.15 -6.00 -0.95
C LEU A 107 19.12 -6.94 -1.60
N LEU A 108 19.43 -7.39 -2.81
CA LEU A 108 18.64 -8.38 -3.53
C LEU A 108 19.02 -9.80 -3.10
N ILE A 109 18.02 -10.57 -2.67
CA ILE A 109 18.18 -11.91 -2.10
C ILE A 109 17.39 -12.90 -2.96
N ALA A 110 18.05 -13.97 -3.42
CA ALA A 110 17.42 -14.99 -4.25
C ALA A 110 16.55 -15.93 -3.41
N LYS A 111 17.04 -16.32 -2.23
CA LYS A 111 16.33 -17.19 -1.30
C LYS A 111 16.81 -16.98 0.13
N VAL A 112 15.89 -17.22 1.06
CA VAL A 112 16.18 -17.36 2.49
C VAL A 112 16.16 -18.86 2.78
N GLU A 113 17.32 -19.48 3.03
CA GLU A 113 17.38 -20.90 3.37
C GLU A 113 17.02 -21.07 4.84
N ARG A 114 15.84 -21.63 5.12
CA ARG A 114 15.45 -22.04 6.49
C ARG A 114 15.71 -23.54 6.65
N ARG A 115 16.67 -23.91 7.49
CA ARG A 115 16.87 -25.29 7.96
C ARG A 115 15.96 -25.55 9.16
N LYS A 116 15.62 -26.83 9.39
CA LYS A 116 14.80 -27.24 10.57
C LYS A 116 15.45 -26.88 11.91
N THR A 117 16.77 -26.69 11.95
CA THR A 117 17.57 -26.32 13.12
C THR A 117 17.75 -24.82 13.28
N ASP A 118 17.36 -24.02 12.30
CA ASP A 118 17.49 -22.58 12.40
C ASP A 118 16.45 -22.10 13.41
N THR A 119 16.91 -21.49 14.50
CA THR A 119 16.03 -20.65 15.33
C THR A 119 15.48 -19.54 14.43
N GLU A 120 14.27 -19.05 14.72
CA GLU A 120 13.51 -18.10 13.85
C GLU A 120 14.32 -16.87 13.36
N HIS A 121 15.47 -16.59 13.97
CA HIS A 121 16.28 -15.40 13.78
C HIS A 121 17.49 -15.55 12.82
N TYR A 122 17.91 -16.76 12.41
CA TYR A 122 19.17 -16.93 11.65
C TYR A 122 19.07 -17.93 10.49
N ALA A 123 18.22 -17.63 9.51
CA ALA A 123 18.23 -18.34 8.23
C ALA A 123 19.26 -17.68 7.29
N PRO A 124 20.28 -18.40 6.76
CA PRO A 124 21.23 -17.81 5.83
C PRO A 124 20.53 -17.28 4.57
N GLU A 125 20.77 -16.00 4.29
CA GLU A 125 20.27 -15.32 3.10
C GLU A 125 21.28 -15.47 1.97
N ILE A 126 20.81 -15.89 0.80
CA ILE A 126 21.67 -16.08 -0.36
C ILE A 126 21.47 -14.91 -1.32
N PRO A 127 22.50 -14.06 -1.51
CA PRO A 127 22.43 -12.94 -2.43
C PRO A 127 22.09 -13.38 -3.85
N LEU A 128 21.37 -12.52 -4.54
CA LEU A 128 20.88 -12.80 -5.88
C LEU A 128 22.04 -12.74 -6.90
N THR A 129 22.25 -13.82 -7.65
CA THR A 129 23.31 -13.88 -8.66
C THR A 129 22.83 -13.34 -10.01
N ILE A 130 23.75 -13.06 -10.94
CA ILE A 130 23.37 -12.68 -12.32
C ILE A 130 22.46 -13.72 -12.99
N ASN A 131 22.66 -15.01 -12.70
CA ASN A 131 21.81 -16.07 -13.24
C ASN A 131 20.39 -15.98 -12.66
N ASP A 132 20.26 -15.63 -11.38
CA ASP A 132 18.96 -15.43 -10.76
C ASP A 132 18.25 -14.18 -11.30
N ILE A 133 18.99 -13.11 -11.65
CA ILE A 133 18.44 -11.96 -12.40
C ILE A 133 17.93 -12.44 -13.76
N GLN A 134 18.71 -13.23 -14.49
CA GLN A 134 18.30 -13.77 -15.79
C GLN A 134 17.03 -14.62 -15.69
N LYS A 135 16.87 -15.39 -14.61
CA LYS A 135 15.64 -16.15 -14.33
C LYS A 135 14.46 -15.23 -14.03
N ALA A 136 14.63 -14.28 -13.12
CA ALA A 136 13.58 -13.36 -12.69
C ALA A 136 13.05 -12.49 -13.84
N LEU A 137 13.94 -12.04 -14.72
CA LEU A 137 13.60 -11.22 -15.90
C LEU A 137 13.27 -12.04 -17.15
N GLY A 138 13.33 -13.37 -17.03
CA GLY A 138 12.96 -14.32 -18.05
C GLY A 138 11.45 -14.42 -18.26
N THR A 139 11.02 -15.21 -19.22
CA THR A 139 9.58 -15.41 -19.50
C THR A 139 9.33 -16.86 -19.89
N GLY A 140 8.24 -17.45 -19.39
CA GLY A 140 7.85 -18.83 -19.71
C GLY A 140 8.91 -19.87 -19.32
N GLY A 141 9.58 -19.67 -18.18
CA GLY A 141 10.64 -20.55 -17.68
C GLY A 141 11.99 -20.42 -18.39
N LYS A 142 12.11 -19.54 -19.40
CA LYS A 142 13.36 -19.29 -20.12
C LYS A 142 14.16 -18.17 -19.48
N LEU A 143 15.49 -18.33 -19.42
CA LEU A 143 16.40 -17.28 -19.00
C LEU A 143 16.39 -16.11 -19.99
N ARG A 144 16.38 -14.88 -19.47
CA ARG A 144 16.74 -13.69 -20.27
C ARG A 144 18.20 -13.80 -20.72
N SER A 145 18.52 -13.31 -21.91
CA SER A 145 19.90 -13.33 -22.40
C SER A 145 20.82 -12.53 -21.50
N ARG A 146 22.06 -13.00 -21.34
CA ARG A 146 23.07 -12.35 -20.48
C ARG A 146 23.37 -10.92 -20.94
N LYS A 147 23.49 -10.70 -22.26
CA LYS A 147 23.69 -9.38 -22.87
C LYS A 147 22.54 -8.41 -22.54
N ALA A 148 21.29 -8.84 -22.72
CA ALA A 148 20.14 -8.00 -22.42
C ALA A 148 20.01 -7.72 -20.91
N THR A 149 20.38 -8.68 -20.07
CA THR A 149 20.37 -8.53 -18.62
C THR A 149 21.39 -7.51 -18.15
N TYR A 150 22.63 -7.58 -18.63
CA TYR A 150 23.63 -6.55 -18.31
C TYR A 150 23.26 -5.18 -18.84
N LYS A 151 22.67 -5.09 -20.04
CA LYS A 151 22.16 -3.80 -20.56
C LYS A 151 21.16 -3.18 -19.58
N THR A 152 20.17 -3.96 -19.14
CA THR A 152 19.17 -3.50 -18.17
C THR A 152 19.82 -3.07 -16.85
N ILE A 153 20.77 -3.86 -16.31
CA ILE A 153 21.52 -3.51 -15.09
C ILE A 153 22.24 -2.17 -15.28
N THR A 154 22.96 -1.98 -16.39
CA THR A 154 23.70 -0.74 -16.66
C THR A 154 22.79 0.47 -16.80
N GLU A 155 21.62 0.34 -17.42
CA GLU A 155 20.64 1.44 -17.48
C GLU A 155 20.07 1.78 -16.10
N LEU A 156 19.80 0.78 -15.25
CA LEU A 156 19.34 1.01 -13.88
C LEU A 156 20.42 1.62 -12.98
N GLU A 157 21.68 1.22 -13.17
CA GLU A 157 22.85 1.85 -12.54
C GLU A 157 23.00 3.32 -12.98
N ARG A 158 22.84 3.59 -14.29
CA ARG A 158 22.97 4.95 -14.86
C ARG A 158 21.99 5.95 -14.22
N VAL A 159 20.80 5.51 -13.84
CA VAL A 159 19.80 6.38 -13.19
C VAL A 159 19.83 6.32 -11.66
N GLY A 160 20.79 5.59 -11.06
CA GLY A 160 20.87 5.45 -9.60
C GLY A 160 19.67 4.73 -9.01
N ALA A 161 19.14 3.71 -9.69
CA ALA A 161 18.08 2.85 -9.16
C ALA A 161 18.60 1.49 -8.68
N LEU A 162 19.75 1.06 -9.22
CA LEU A 162 20.42 -0.18 -8.87
C LEU A 162 21.91 0.09 -8.67
N CYS A 163 22.52 -0.55 -7.69
CA CYS A 163 23.96 -0.56 -7.48
C CYS A 163 24.47 -2.00 -7.45
N ARG A 164 25.74 -2.20 -7.81
CA ARG A 164 26.42 -3.50 -7.67
C ARG A 164 27.73 -3.34 -6.91
N ASP A 165 28.02 -4.26 -6.01
CA ASP A 165 29.34 -4.41 -5.40
C ASP A 165 30.07 -5.60 -6.03
N SER A 166 31.02 -5.31 -6.92
CA SER A 166 31.83 -6.32 -7.59
C SER A 166 33.08 -6.73 -6.81
N ARG A 167 33.36 -6.12 -5.65
CA ARG A 167 34.51 -6.46 -4.79
C ARG A 167 34.25 -7.75 -4.02
N THR A 168 32.99 -8.08 -3.78
CA THR A 168 32.56 -9.31 -3.13
C THR A 168 32.43 -10.46 -4.13
N ARG A 169 32.54 -11.69 -3.63
CA ARG A 169 32.23 -12.91 -4.40
C ARG A 169 31.17 -13.72 -3.64
N PRO A 170 29.94 -13.86 -4.18
CA PRO A 170 29.47 -13.33 -5.46
C PRO A 170 29.32 -11.79 -5.46
N THR A 171 29.22 -11.20 -6.66
CA THR A 171 28.81 -9.79 -6.83
C THR A 171 27.44 -9.59 -6.19
N LEU A 172 27.32 -8.55 -5.36
CA LEU A 172 26.08 -8.20 -4.69
C LEU A 172 25.34 -7.12 -5.49
N PHE A 173 24.01 -7.14 -5.47
CA PHE A 173 23.16 -6.17 -6.15
C PHE A 173 22.20 -5.54 -5.16
N TYR A 174 22.00 -4.24 -5.27
CA TYR A 174 21.19 -3.44 -4.37
C TYR A 174 20.22 -2.59 -5.18
N ILE A 175 18.98 -2.44 -4.73
CA ILE A 175 18.12 -1.34 -5.15
C ILE A 175 18.36 -0.19 -4.19
N GLU A 176 18.57 1.01 -4.72
CA GLU A 176 18.82 2.19 -3.88
C GLU A 176 17.61 2.49 -2.98
N GLU A 177 17.87 2.74 -1.69
CA GLU A 177 16.80 2.93 -0.70
C GLU A 177 16.07 4.26 -0.85
N ASP A 178 16.60 5.22 -1.61
CA ASP A 178 15.88 6.44 -1.97
C ASP A 178 14.82 6.19 -3.08
N VAL A 179 14.94 5.07 -3.80
CA VAL A 179 14.00 4.57 -4.80
C VAL A 179 12.97 3.65 -4.17
N ILE A 180 13.41 2.56 -3.54
CA ILE A 180 12.52 1.56 -2.93
C ILE A 180 13.09 1.07 -1.61
N LYS A 181 12.25 1.02 -0.57
CA LYS A 181 12.59 0.49 0.75
C LYS A 181 11.81 -0.77 1.05
N ALA A 182 12.48 -1.76 1.62
CA ALA A 182 11.85 -2.89 2.28
C ALA A 182 12.25 -2.81 3.76
N GLY A 183 11.37 -2.31 4.62
CA GLY A 183 11.74 -2.04 6.00
C GLY A 183 11.07 -0.83 6.61
N GLU A 184 11.64 -0.39 7.73
CA GLU A 184 11.24 0.84 8.40
C GLU A 184 11.74 2.09 7.65
N GLY A 185 11.08 3.22 7.92
CA GLY A 185 11.34 4.50 7.25
C GLY A 185 10.35 4.78 6.14
N ALA A 186 9.64 5.92 6.22
CA ALA A 186 8.65 6.32 5.23
C ALA A 186 9.23 7.39 4.30
N PHE A 187 8.93 7.29 3.01
CA PHE A 187 8.98 8.48 2.16
C PHE A 187 7.81 9.40 2.51
N LYS A 188 7.96 10.70 2.26
CA LYS A 188 6.85 11.65 2.39
C LYS A 188 5.67 11.27 1.50
N ASN A 189 5.97 10.80 0.29
CA ASN A 189 4.99 10.31 -0.69
C ASN A 189 5.47 8.96 -1.22
N PHE A 190 4.71 7.89 -0.97
CA PHE A 190 5.09 6.54 -1.39
C PHE A 190 3.90 5.73 -1.88
N VAL A 191 4.22 4.59 -2.47
CA VAL A 191 3.28 3.52 -2.80
C VAL A 191 3.76 2.25 -2.11
N LYS A 192 2.91 1.61 -1.31
CA LYS A 192 3.15 0.25 -0.84
C LYS A 192 2.88 -0.71 -1.98
N ILE A 193 3.81 -1.60 -2.25
CA ILE A 193 3.72 -2.65 -3.27
C ILE A 193 3.72 -3.99 -2.56
N TYR A 194 2.61 -4.71 -2.65
CA TYR A 194 2.43 -6.01 -2.02
C TYR A 194 3.09 -7.10 -2.86
N LYS A 195 4.16 -7.69 -2.33
CA LYS A 195 5.08 -8.52 -3.10
C LYS A 195 4.42 -9.77 -3.70
N VAL A 196 3.61 -10.47 -2.90
CA VAL A 196 2.97 -11.73 -3.33
C VAL A 196 2.04 -11.50 -4.51
N GLU A 197 1.17 -10.49 -4.42
CA GLU A 197 0.18 -10.19 -5.45
C GLU A 197 0.82 -9.50 -6.66
N ALA A 198 1.80 -8.63 -6.45
CA ALA A 198 2.61 -8.05 -7.53
C ALA A 198 3.33 -9.15 -8.32
N LYS A 199 3.92 -10.15 -7.66
CA LYS A 199 4.61 -11.26 -8.33
C LYS A 199 3.67 -12.08 -9.22
N LYS A 200 2.46 -12.39 -8.75
CA LYS A 200 1.44 -13.10 -9.56
C LYS A 200 1.08 -12.33 -10.83
N LEU A 201 0.96 -11.00 -10.74
CA LEU A 201 0.72 -10.17 -11.92
C LEU A 201 1.92 -10.13 -12.86
N LEU A 202 3.13 -9.97 -12.31
CA LEU A 202 4.37 -9.92 -13.09
C LEU A 202 4.56 -11.18 -13.94
N ASP A 203 4.11 -12.35 -13.47
CA ASP A 203 4.17 -13.60 -14.23
C ASP A 203 3.26 -13.62 -15.48
N ARG A 204 2.25 -12.73 -15.53
CA ARG A 204 1.32 -12.56 -16.66
C ARG A 204 1.68 -11.41 -17.58
N LEU A 205 2.67 -10.58 -17.21
CA LEU A 205 3.01 -9.35 -17.90
C LEU A 205 4.40 -9.44 -18.54
N THR A 206 4.53 -8.84 -19.73
CA THR A 206 5.85 -8.54 -20.27
C THR A 206 6.52 -7.45 -19.44
N LEU A 207 7.86 -7.36 -19.47
CA LEU A 207 8.57 -6.29 -18.76
C LEU A 207 8.13 -4.89 -19.21
N ARG A 208 7.72 -4.72 -20.46
CA ARG A 208 7.23 -3.42 -20.94
C ARG A 208 5.91 -3.03 -20.26
N GLU A 209 5.00 -3.97 -20.12
CA GLU A 209 3.71 -3.75 -19.44
C GLU A 209 3.92 -3.59 -17.92
N ALA A 210 4.80 -4.39 -17.32
CA ALA A 210 5.19 -4.27 -15.93
C ALA A 210 5.78 -2.88 -15.61
N GLY A 211 6.63 -2.35 -16.49
CA GLY A 211 7.20 -1.01 -16.30
C GLY A 211 6.16 0.09 -16.44
N ALA A 212 5.21 -0.05 -17.36
CA ALA A 212 4.08 0.86 -17.45
C ALA A 212 3.24 0.83 -16.17
N LEU A 213 2.90 -0.35 -15.67
CA LEU A 213 2.17 -0.50 -14.41
C LEU A 213 2.93 0.17 -13.26
N PHE A 214 4.22 -0.11 -13.11
CA PHE A 214 5.05 0.47 -12.05
C PHE A 214 5.07 2.01 -12.10
N GLN A 215 5.21 2.61 -13.29
CA GLN A 215 5.11 4.06 -13.43
C GLN A 215 3.71 4.60 -13.09
N LEU A 216 2.65 3.87 -13.44
CA LEU A 216 1.28 4.31 -13.17
C LEU A 216 0.94 4.27 -11.67
N MET A 217 1.57 3.37 -10.90
CA MET A 217 1.33 3.21 -9.46
C MET A 217 1.44 4.52 -8.69
N LYS A 218 2.37 5.42 -9.02
CA LYS A 218 2.55 6.69 -8.30
C LYS A 218 1.44 7.72 -8.54
N TYR A 219 0.51 7.46 -9.45
CA TYR A 219 -0.63 8.35 -9.74
C TYR A 219 -1.94 7.87 -9.13
N HIS A 220 -1.99 6.70 -8.48
CA HIS A 220 -3.24 6.27 -7.85
C HIS A 220 -3.57 7.14 -6.63
N HIS A 221 -4.83 7.54 -6.57
CA HIS A 221 -5.46 8.29 -5.50
C HIS A 221 -5.49 7.49 -4.21
N VAL A 222 -5.25 8.17 -3.10
CA VAL A 222 -5.00 7.60 -1.77
C VAL A 222 -6.16 6.73 -1.26
N GLU A 223 -7.41 7.11 -1.58
CA GLU A 223 -8.62 6.37 -1.19
C GLU A 223 -9.24 5.57 -2.35
N SER A 224 -9.56 6.24 -3.46
CA SER A 224 -10.37 5.66 -4.55
C SER A 224 -9.56 4.86 -5.58
N PHE A 225 -8.23 4.83 -5.45
CA PHE A 225 -7.31 4.14 -6.38
C PHE A 225 -7.33 4.65 -7.83
N VAL A 226 -8.07 5.73 -8.10
CA VAL A 226 -8.16 6.39 -9.41
C VAL A 226 -6.81 6.98 -9.80
N LEU A 227 -6.39 6.78 -11.04
CA LEU A 227 -5.21 7.45 -11.58
C LEU A 227 -5.50 8.94 -11.79
N CYS A 228 -4.85 9.79 -11.03
CA CYS A 228 -5.11 11.24 -11.01
C CYS A 228 -3.85 12.08 -10.86
N GLU A 229 -3.98 13.38 -11.15
CA GLU A 229 -2.91 14.36 -11.03
C GLU A 229 -2.52 14.63 -9.57
N ASN A 230 -3.50 14.63 -8.68
CA ASN A 230 -3.38 14.94 -7.26
C ASN A 230 -3.70 13.71 -6.39
N PRO A 231 -2.82 12.68 -6.37
CA PRO A 231 -3.11 11.41 -5.70
C PRO A 231 -3.23 11.49 -4.17
N GLN A 232 -2.85 12.60 -3.55
CA GLN A 232 -2.97 12.85 -2.11
C GLN A 232 -4.13 13.81 -1.74
N GLU A 233 -4.99 14.15 -2.70
CA GLU A 233 -6.20 14.92 -2.40
C GLU A 233 -7.12 14.10 -1.47
N PHE A 234 -7.77 14.73 -0.50
CA PHE A 234 -8.75 14.06 0.37
C PHE A 234 -10.17 14.54 0.08
N ASP A 235 -10.32 15.72 -0.52
CA ASP A 235 -11.59 16.20 -1.04
C ASP A 235 -11.88 15.57 -2.40
N LYS A 236 -12.80 14.58 -2.39
CA LYS A 236 -13.17 13.79 -3.57
C LYS A 236 -13.65 14.65 -4.74
N THR A 237 -14.25 15.80 -4.47
CA THR A 237 -14.75 16.72 -5.51
C THR A 237 -13.62 17.45 -6.25
N LYS A 238 -12.41 17.45 -5.67
CA LYS A 238 -11.21 18.06 -6.23
C LYS A 238 -10.26 17.06 -6.89
N VAL A 239 -10.58 15.77 -6.87
CA VAL A 239 -9.77 14.74 -7.54
C VAL A 239 -9.79 15.00 -9.05
N LYS A 240 -8.60 15.09 -9.65
CA LYS A 240 -8.41 15.35 -11.09
C LYS A 240 -7.99 14.08 -11.81
N PRO A 241 -8.95 13.23 -12.25
CA PRO A 241 -8.62 11.99 -12.92
C PRO A 241 -7.89 12.24 -14.24
N TYR A 242 -6.84 11.46 -14.50
CA TYR A 242 -6.19 11.49 -15.80
C TYR A 242 -7.00 10.75 -16.85
N ASN A 243 -7.07 11.30 -18.05
CA ASN A 243 -7.54 10.58 -19.22
C ASN A 243 -6.42 9.74 -19.85
N GLY A 244 -6.78 8.87 -20.79
CA GLY A 244 -5.82 7.95 -21.40
C GLY A 244 -4.70 8.62 -22.21
N ARG A 245 -4.89 9.84 -22.74
CA ARG A 245 -3.82 10.56 -23.46
C ARG A 245 -2.81 11.13 -22.47
N GLU A 246 -3.29 11.74 -21.41
CA GLU A 246 -2.43 12.25 -20.33
C GLU A 246 -1.61 11.12 -19.69
N LEU A 247 -2.22 9.97 -19.41
CA LEU A 247 -1.48 8.80 -18.91
C LEU A 247 -0.43 8.29 -19.90
N ALA A 248 -0.72 8.32 -21.20
CA ALA A 248 0.25 7.92 -22.23
C ALA A 248 1.47 8.86 -22.24
N GLU A 249 1.23 10.16 -22.11
CA GLU A 249 2.29 11.18 -21.98
C GLU A 249 3.11 10.98 -20.69
N LYS A 250 2.43 10.72 -19.56
CA LYS A 250 3.09 10.51 -18.26
C LYS A 250 4.02 9.29 -18.25
N ILE A 251 3.73 8.26 -19.04
CA ILE A 251 4.61 7.09 -19.17
C ILE A 251 5.52 7.12 -20.41
N GLY A 252 5.50 8.23 -21.18
CA GLY A 252 6.39 8.46 -22.31
C GLY A 252 6.15 7.56 -23.53
N VAL A 253 4.90 7.21 -23.85
CA VAL A 253 4.57 6.38 -25.02
C VAL A 253 3.49 6.99 -25.91
N ALA A 254 3.51 6.64 -27.19
CA ALA A 254 2.43 6.99 -28.11
C ALA A 254 1.08 6.42 -27.63
N TYR A 255 -0.01 7.18 -27.80
CA TYR A 255 -1.34 6.79 -27.31
C TYR A 255 -1.84 5.44 -27.86
N LYS A 256 -1.50 5.09 -29.11
CA LYS A 256 -1.82 3.76 -29.68
C LYS A 256 -1.15 2.64 -28.88
N THR A 257 0.11 2.81 -28.52
CA THR A 257 0.86 1.87 -27.68
C THR A 257 0.30 1.81 -26.27
N PHE A 258 -0.04 2.96 -25.69
CA PHE A 258 -0.68 3.04 -24.38
C PHE A 258 -1.97 2.22 -24.34
N ARG A 259 -2.85 2.37 -25.33
CA ARG A 259 -4.09 1.58 -25.39
C ARG A 259 -3.84 0.07 -25.38
N ASN A 260 -2.86 -0.40 -26.15
CA ASN A 260 -2.50 -1.82 -26.16
C ASN A 260 -1.98 -2.29 -24.79
N ILE A 261 -1.13 -1.50 -24.14
CA ILE A 261 -0.64 -1.78 -22.79
C ILE A 261 -1.80 -1.83 -21.79
N MET A 262 -2.72 -0.86 -21.83
CA MET A 262 -3.88 -0.83 -20.92
C MET A 262 -4.78 -2.04 -21.12
N THR A 263 -5.02 -2.47 -22.36
CA THR A 263 -5.76 -3.72 -22.64
C THR A 263 -5.08 -4.91 -21.95
N LYS A 264 -3.75 -5.00 -22.02
CA LYS A 264 -2.98 -6.09 -21.40
C LYS A 264 -2.99 -6.02 -19.87
N LEU A 265 -2.87 -4.82 -19.30
CA LEU A 265 -3.00 -4.60 -17.86
C LEU A 265 -4.40 -4.95 -17.34
N MET A 266 -5.46 -4.65 -18.10
CA MET A 266 -6.83 -5.04 -17.79
C MET A 266 -7.03 -6.56 -17.88
N GLN A 267 -6.50 -7.20 -18.93
CA GLN A 267 -6.51 -8.67 -19.10
C GLN A 267 -5.74 -9.40 -17.99
N ALA A 268 -4.71 -8.77 -17.43
CA ALA A 268 -3.96 -9.31 -16.30
C ALA A 268 -4.64 -9.06 -14.94
N GLY A 269 -5.68 -8.22 -14.87
CA GLY A 269 -6.32 -7.83 -13.61
C GLY A 269 -5.53 -6.80 -12.78
N ALA A 270 -4.59 -6.08 -13.41
CA ALA A 270 -3.78 -5.05 -12.75
C ALA A 270 -4.50 -3.71 -12.65
N ILE A 271 -5.31 -3.38 -13.66
CA ILE A 271 -6.05 -2.12 -13.78
C ILE A 271 -7.48 -2.42 -14.22
N LEU A 272 -8.44 -1.59 -13.82
CA LEU A 272 -9.78 -1.56 -14.38
C LEU A 272 -10.14 -0.17 -14.87
N SER A 273 -11.15 -0.12 -15.74
CA SER A 273 -11.85 1.11 -16.09
C SER A 273 -13.24 1.06 -15.50
N VAL A 274 -13.56 2.01 -14.64
CA VAL A 274 -14.82 2.09 -13.88
C VAL A 274 -15.48 3.44 -14.08
N ASN A 275 -16.79 3.51 -13.84
CA ASN A 275 -17.52 4.77 -13.78
C ASN A 275 -17.50 5.35 -12.36
N SER A 276 -18.12 6.52 -12.19
CA SER A 276 -18.19 7.24 -10.92
C SER A 276 -18.87 6.46 -9.80
N SER A 277 -19.81 5.54 -10.09
CA SER A 277 -20.53 4.80 -9.04
C SER A 277 -19.66 3.89 -8.18
N TYR A 278 -18.42 3.59 -8.58
CA TYR A 278 -17.48 2.79 -7.79
C TYR A 278 -16.44 3.62 -7.02
N THR A 279 -16.28 4.90 -7.34
CA THR A 279 -15.14 5.71 -6.87
C THR A 279 -15.51 7.09 -6.34
N ASP A 280 -16.76 7.52 -6.53
CA ASP A 280 -17.25 8.89 -6.28
C ASP A 280 -16.47 10.00 -7.01
N VAL A 281 -15.63 9.62 -7.97
CA VAL A 281 -14.91 10.55 -8.86
C VAL A 281 -15.65 10.61 -10.18
N ALA A 282 -15.95 11.82 -10.65
CA ALA A 282 -16.75 12.02 -11.85
C ALA A 282 -16.09 11.40 -13.11
N GLY A 283 -16.92 10.83 -14.00
CA GLY A 283 -16.49 10.32 -15.29
C GLY A 283 -16.06 8.84 -15.30
N ARG A 284 -15.32 8.47 -16.35
CA ARG A 284 -14.77 7.12 -16.53
C ARG A 284 -13.30 7.12 -16.11
N ASN A 285 -13.00 6.39 -15.06
CA ASN A 285 -11.72 6.43 -14.36
C ASN A 285 -10.95 5.12 -14.57
N TYR A 286 -9.62 5.21 -14.57
CA TYR A 286 -8.76 4.05 -14.45
C TYR A 286 -8.38 3.86 -12.99
N ILE A 287 -8.51 2.64 -12.46
CA ILE A 287 -8.15 2.30 -11.08
C ILE A 287 -7.10 1.18 -11.04
N ILE A 288 -6.16 1.24 -10.11
CA ILE A 288 -5.19 0.15 -9.87
C ILE A 288 -5.74 -0.84 -8.85
N ASN A 289 -5.41 -2.12 -9.03
CA ASN A 289 -5.77 -3.19 -8.11
C ASN A 289 -5.18 -2.96 -6.69
N PRO A 290 -6.02 -2.76 -5.66
CA PRO A 290 -5.56 -2.54 -4.28
C PRO A 290 -4.76 -3.69 -3.69
N ARG A 291 -4.93 -4.92 -4.21
CA ARG A 291 -4.13 -6.07 -3.79
C ARG A 291 -2.66 -5.95 -4.18
N VAL A 292 -2.37 -5.14 -5.19
CA VAL A 292 -1.02 -4.95 -5.75
C VAL A 292 -0.35 -3.77 -5.06
N CYS A 293 -1.06 -2.66 -4.90
CA CYS A 293 -0.52 -1.49 -4.24
C CYS A 293 -1.58 -0.59 -3.63
N ASN A 294 -1.17 0.18 -2.61
CA ASN A 294 -1.95 1.28 -2.04
C ASN A 294 -1.03 2.38 -1.47
N ARG A 295 -1.61 3.43 -0.89
CA ARG A 295 -0.87 4.49 -0.15
C ARG A 295 -0.71 4.21 1.33
N GLY A 296 -1.09 3.03 1.80
CA GLY A 296 -0.98 2.64 3.20
C GLY A 296 -1.97 3.30 4.15
N ILE A 297 -3.10 3.82 3.66
CA ILE A 297 -4.23 4.26 4.51
C ILE A 297 -4.81 3.02 5.24
N PRO A 298 -4.81 3.00 6.57
CA PRO A 298 -5.52 1.98 7.35
C PRO A 298 -7.03 2.09 7.13
N ASN A 299 -7.73 0.96 7.07
CA ASN A 299 -9.20 0.90 6.99
C ASN A 299 -9.81 1.74 5.86
N ASN A 300 -9.15 1.79 4.68
CA ASN A 300 -9.67 2.50 3.52
C ASN A 300 -11.08 1.99 3.16
N PRO A 301 -12.12 2.85 3.18
CA PRO A 301 -13.51 2.43 3.00
C PRO A 301 -13.79 1.88 1.60
N TYR A 302 -13.01 2.26 0.58
CA TYR A 302 -13.17 1.80 -0.79
C TYR A 302 -12.42 0.49 -1.08
N GLU A 303 -11.39 0.16 -0.30
CA GLU A 303 -10.48 -0.97 -0.60
C GLU A 303 -11.26 -2.29 -0.70
N ALA A 304 -12.20 -2.55 0.22
CA ALA A 304 -12.99 -3.78 0.20
C ALA A 304 -13.91 -3.88 -1.03
N GLY A 305 -14.61 -2.79 -1.38
CA GLY A 305 -15.53 -2.74 -2.52
C GLY A 305 -14.79 -2.87 -3.85
N ILE A 306 -13.70 -2.11 -4.01
CA ILE A 306 -12.86 -2.16 -5.21
C ILE A 306 -12.17 -3.52 -5.34
N THR A 307 -11.66 -4.10 -4.25
CA THR A 307 -11.04 -5.43 -4.29
C THR A 307 -12.03 -6.49 -4.77
N LYS A 308 -13.28 -6.47 -4.26
CA LYS A 308 -14.34 -7.38 -4.74
C LYS A 308 -14.64 -7.19 -6.23
N LEU A 309 -14.61 -5.96 -6.73
CA LEU A 309 -14.79 -5.68 -8.15
C LEU A 309 -13.67 -6.31 -8.99
N PHE A 310 -12.41 -6.18 -8.56
CA PHE A 310 -11.28 -6.85 -9.21
C PHE A 310 -11.42 -8.37 -9.17
N ASP A 311 -11.84 -8.96 -8.05
CA ASP A 311 -12.07 -10.41 -7.93
C ASP A 311 -13.13 -10.90 -8.92
N GLN A 312 -14.27 -10.20 -9.00
CA GLN A 312 -15.36 -10.55 -9.92
C GLN A 312 -14.93 -10.51 -11.38
N ILE A 313 -14.13 -9.52 -11.77
CA ILE A 313 -13.66 -9.38 -13.15
C ILE A 313 -12.56 -10.39 -13.45
N THR A 314 -11.62 -10.62 -12.52
CA THR A 314 -10.54 -11.60 -12.71
C THR A 314 -11.09 -13.02 -12.83
N VAL A 315 -12.08 -13.40 -12.00
CA VAL A 315 -12.76 -14.71 -12.12
C VAL A 315 -13.46 -14.88 -13.46
N LYS A 316 -14.02 -13.81 -14.04
CA LYS A 316 -14.59 -13.85 -15.39
C LYS A 316 -13.53 -14.02 -16.47
N LEU A 317 -12.36 -13.39 -16.28
CA LEU A 317 -11.23 -13.49 -17.22
C LEU A 317 -10.56 -14.87 -17.19
N ASP A 318 -10.51 -15.54 -16.03
CA ASP A 318 -9.88 -16.86 -15.91
C ASP A 318 -10.80 -18.01 -16.38
N LYS A 319 -12.10 -17.74 -16.61
CA LYS A 319 -13.10 -18.72 -17.10
C LYS A 319 -13.37 -18.63 -18.61
N GLY A 320 -12.80 -17.66 -19.31
CA GLY A 320 -12.96 -17.45 -20.76
C GLY A 320 -11.67 -17.67 -21.51
#